data_AF-A0A3A8S2A0-F1
#
_entry.id   AF-A0A3A8S2A0-F1
#
_cell.length_a   1.000
_cell.length_b   1.000
_cell.length_c   1.000
_cell.angle_alpha   90.00
_cell.angle_beta   90.00
_cell.angle_gamma   90.00
#
_symmetry.space_group_name_H-M   'P 1'
#
loop_
_entity.id
_entity.type
_entity.pdbx_description
1 polymer ?
#
loop_
_entity_poly.entity_id
_entity_poly.type
_entity_poly.pdbx_seq_one_letter_code
_entity_poly.pdbx_strand_id
1 'polypeptide(L)'
;MRTTSIHQRSPRRAFAVLLAFLTCACSGTGRSSHTPADDPTVRLMDTLRAHAHGEAPFCAPDARLLQPGGGIDLERLHSAGHPVVVWTVNDLPTMQALLERGVDGIISDQPDLLMQAVRDFDANGDGTPGDLLDADGLIDPKRFDAQGHRGARNLRPENTLPSFEAALDHGMNTLELDTVLTADGVPVVSHDLDLFPTKCRHADGSPLTAPVSIATLTVAKLQASFVCDRLLEDRPDQTNDRARSPEAVAFAARVGLPDPYIVPTLSQVFAFAADQADAAHEARDPLRARIARRIRFNVELKRTSEKTDIAPAHGDAVARVIQGAGLVQRTDVQSFDLRAVRSVQDRHPELRTAVLLRTRPTAADVMAVE
;
A
#
# COMPACT_ATOMS: atom_id res chain seq x y z
N MET A 1 -10.72 -90.67 -17.85
CA MET A 1 -11.69 -89.97 -18.73
C MET A 1 -10.90 -89.20 -19.79
N ARG A 2 -11.17 -89.50 -21.08
CA ARG A 2 -11.12 -88.62 -22.28
C ARG A 2 -9.83 -87.79 -22.53
N THR A 3 -8.93 -88.20 -23.45
CA THR A 3 -8.89 -88.00 -24.94
C THR A 3 -8.18 -86.71 -25.40
N THR A 4 -7.07 -86.87 -26.18
CA THR A 4 -6.66 -86.22 -27.46
C THR A 4 -6.89 -84.69 -27.64
N SER A 5 -6.03 -83.82 -28.21
CA SER A 5 -5.31 -83.88 -29.51
C SER A 5 -4.54 -82.56 -29.80
N ILE A 6 -3.36 -82.67 -30.41
CA ILE A 6 -2.72 -81.92 -31.53
C ILE A 6 -3.25 -80.53 -31.98
N HIS A 7 -2.36 -79.52 -32.15
CA HIS A 7 -2.12 -78.64 -33.35
C HIS A 7 -1.23 -77.43 -32.98
N GLN A 8 -0.01 -77.21 -33.50
CA GLN A 8 0.45 -76.70 -34.80
C GLN A 8 -0.09 -75.33 -35.32
N ARG A 9 0.86 -74.38 -35.42
CA ARG A 9 1.13 -73.31 -36.42
C ARG A 9 0.31 -72.00 -36.44
N SER A 10 1.08 -70.88 -36.47
CA SER A 10 1.23 -69.90 -37.57
C SER A 10 1.23 -68.41 -37.10
N PRO A 11 1.66 -67.41 -37.92
CA PRO A 11 2.58 -66.35 -37.50
C PRO A 11 1.91 -64.96 -37.31
N ARG A 12 2.60 -64.08 -36.59
CA ARG A 12 2.24 -62.67 -36.42
C ARG A 12 2.41 -61.92 -37.75
N ARG A 13 1.31 -61.43 -38.32
CA ARG A 13 1.29 -60.45 -39.41
C ARG A 13 1.57 -59.07 -38.84
N ALA A 14 2.61 -58.41 -39.34
CA ALA A 14 2.85 -56.98 -39.13
C ALA A 14 1.90 -56.18 -40.03
N PHE A 15 1.10 -55.29 -39.43
CA PHE A 15 0.36 -54.26 -40.15
C PHE A 15 1.11 -52.94 -39.99
N ALA A 16 1.64 -52.41 -41.09
CA ALA A 16 2.15 -51.05 -41.16
C ALA A 16 0.95 -50.09 -41.21
N VAL A 17 0.87 -49.17 -40.25
CA VAL A 17 -0.10 -48.06 -40.25
C VAL A 17 0.59 -46.84 -40.83
N LEU A 18 0.04 -46.35 -41.93
CA LEU A 18 0.41 -45.15 -42.65
C LEU A 18 -0.07 -43.92 -41.85
N LEU A 19 0.84 -43.07 -41.36
CA LEU A 19 0.49 -41.82 -40.69
C LEU A 19 0.16 -40.76 -41.76
N ALA A 20 -1.12 -40.38 -41.87
CA ALA A 20 -1.55 -39.21 -42.62
C ALA A 20 -1.45 -37.96 -41.72
N PHE A 21 -0.63 -37.00 -42.11
CA PHE A 21 -0.56 -35.68 -41.47
C PHE A 21 -1.81 -34.86 -41.86
N LEU A 22 -2.75 -34.70 -40.93
CA LEU A 22 -3.75 -33.63 -41.00
C LEU A 22 -3.16 -32.38 -40.33
N THR A 23 -2.86 -31.36 -41.12
CA THR A 23 -2.62 -30.00 -40.63
C THR A 23 -3.96 -29.39 -40.20
N CYS A 24 -4.18 -29.31 -38.88
CA CYS A 24 -5.29 -28.56 -38.30
C CYS A 24 -4.88 -27.09 -38.24
N ALA A 25 -5.51 -26.25 -39.07
CA ALA A 25 -5.39 -24.80 -38.97
C ALA A 25 -6.30 -24.32 -37.83
N CYS A 26 -5.72 -24.13 -36.64
CA CYS A 26 -6.38 -23.37 -35.58
C CYS A 26 -6.23 -21.88 -35.90
N SER A 27 -7.35 -21.25 -36.24
CA SER A 27 -7.51 -19.80 -36.28
C SER A 27 -7.27 -19.23 -34.88
N GLY A 28 -6.07 -18.67 -34.67
CA GLY A 28 -5.74 -17.92 -33.47
C GLY A 28 -6.62 -16.67 -33.39
N THR A 29 -7.37 -16.54 -32.30
CA THR A 29 -7.89 -15.26 -31.84
C THR A 29 -6.70 -14.35 -31.56
N GLY A 30 -6.65 -13.21 -32.23
CA GLY A 30 -5.53 -12.28 -32.13
C GLY A 30 -5.34 -11.76 -30.71
N ARG A 31 -4.31 -12.24 -30.02
CA ARG A 31 -3.64 -11.42 -29.00
C ARG A 31 -3.01 -10.26 -29.76
N SER A 32 -3.45 -9.03 -29.49
CA SER A 32 -2.77 -7.83 -29.98
C SER A 32 -1.32 -7.86 -29.50
N SER A 33 -0.39 -8.06 -30.43
CA SER A 33 1.04 -7.99 -30.20
C SER A 33 1.48 -6.54 -30.05
N HIS A 34 1.06 -5.90 -28.96
CA HIS A 34 1.65 -4.64 -28.52
C HIS A 34 2.82 -5.00 -27.61
N THR A 35 4.04 -4.71 -28.06
CA THR A 35 5.26 -4.81 -27.25
C THR A 35 5.10 -4.04 -25.94
N PRO A 36 5.81 -4.39 -24.85
CA PRO A 36 5.76 -3.63 -23.58
C PRO A 36 5.96 -2.12 -23.77
N ALA A 37 6.75 -1.73 -24.79
CA ALA A 37 7.00 -0.35 -25.18
C ALA A 37 5.76 0.45 -25.65
N ASP A 38 4.65 -0.19 -26.02
CA ASP A 38 3.42 0.50 -26.46
C ASP A 38 2.44 0.77 -25.31
N ASP A 39 2.67 0.22 -24.12
CA ASP A 39 1.78 0.46 -22.97
C ASP A 39 2.14 1.80 -22.29
N PRO A 40 1.22 2.78 -22.24
CA PRO A 40 1.51 4.08 -21.63
C PRO A 40 1.84 3.98 -20.14
N THR A 41 1.33 2.96 -19.43
CA THR A 41 1.64 2.71 -18.02
C THR A 41 3.07 2.21 -17.86
N VAL A 42 3.48 1.25 -18.68
CA VAL A 42 4.85 0.73 -18.68
C VAL A 42 5.83 1.84 -19.05
N ARG A 43 5.54 2.62 -20.10
CA ARG A 43 6.36 3.77 -20.49
C ARG A 43 6.51 4.80 -19.38
N LEU A 44 5.42 5.15 -18.71
CA LEU A 44 5.47 6.08 -17.57
C LEU A 44 6.41 5.54 -16.49
N MET A 45 6.25 4.28 -16.11
CA MET A 45 7.04 3.66 -15.06
C MET A 45 8.51 3.47 -15.46
N ASP A 46 8.80 3.13 -16.72
CA ASP A 46 10.17 3.05 -17.26
C ASP A 46 10.86 4.41 -17.25
N THR A 47 10.12 5.47 -17.62
CA THR A 47 10.63 6.86 -17.59
C THR A 47 11.00 7.25 -16.16
N LEU A 48 10.08 7.06 -15.21
CA LEU A 48 10.34 7.35 -13.80
C LEU A 48 11.45 6.49 -13.20
N ARG A 49 11.58 5.22 -13.62
CA ARG A 49 12.68 4.35 -13.20
C ARG A 49 14.02 4.85 -13.71
N ALA A 50 14.11 5.33 -14.95
CA ALA A 50 15.36 5.82 -15.54
C ALA A 50 15.96 7.00 -14.75
N HIS A 51 15.13 7.70 -13.98
CA HIS A 51 15.54 8.80 -13.12
C HIS A 51 15.75 8.41 -11.64
N ALA A 52 15.36 7.21 -11.23
CA ALA A 52 15.59 6.74 -9.88
C ALA A 52 17.06 6.32 -9.72
N HIS A 53 17.74 6.84 -8.70
CA HIS A 53 19.12 6.48 -8.37
C HIS A 53 19.22 5.37 -7.30
N GLY A 54 18.10 5.05 -6.65
CA GLY A 54 17.97 4.01 -5.62
C GLY A 54 17.08 2.84 -6.06
N GLU A 55 16.19 2.41 -5.17
CA GLU A 55 15.19 1.39 -5.50
C GLU A 55 14.22 1.89 -6.58
N ALA A 56 13.84 1.00 -7.50
CA ALA A 56 12.91 1.32 -8.57
C ALA A 56 11.53 1.73 -8.02
N PRO A 57 10.86 2.74 -8.61
CA PRO A 57 9.54 3.11 -8.18
C PRO A 57 8.55 1.96 -8.39
N PHE A 58 7.47 1.94 -7.60
CA PHE A 58 6.36 1.02 -7.84
C PHE A 58 5.11 1.75 -8.34
N CYS A 59 4.29 1.01 -9.08
CA CYS A 59 3.01 1.48 -9.60
C CYS A 59 1.93 1.23 -8.55
N ALA A 60 1.15 2.25 -8.22
CA ALA A 60 0.08 2.14 -7.24
C ALA A 60 -1.27 2.50 -7.87
N PRO A 61 -1.96 1.57 -8.55
CA PRO A 61 -3.22 1.85 -9.21
C PRO A 61 -4.44 1.66 -8.30
N ASP A 62 -5.51 2.37 -8.62
CA ASP A 62 -6.85 2.03 -8.18
C ASP A 62 -7.22 0.61 -8.66
N ALA A 63 -7.78 -0.23 -7.77
CA ALA A 63 -8.13 -1.61 -8.09
C ALA A 63 -9.00 -1.78 -9.35
N ARG A 64 -9.82 -0.78 -9.70
CA ARG A 64 -10.66 -0.78 -10.91
C ARG A 64 -9.84 -0.77 -12.20
N LEU A 65 -8.63 -0.21 -12.18
CA LEU A 65 -7.76 -0.15 -13.37
C LEU A 65 -7.19 -1.52 -13.74
N LEU A 66 -7.15 -2.45 -12.78
CA LEU A 66 -6.73 -3.82 -13.00
C LEU A 66 -7.89 -4.73 -13.46
N GLN A 67 -9.14 -4.30 -13.39
CA GLN A 67 -10.27 -5.10 -13.86
C GLN A 67 -10.28 -5.21 -15.40
N PRO A 68 -10.97 -6.21 -15.99
CA PRO A 68 -11.16 -6.26 -17.44
C PRO A 68 -11.69 -4.93 -17.99
N GLY A 69 -10.94 -4.31 -18.91
CA GLY A 69 -11.26 -2.98 -19.47
C GLY A 69 -10.77 -1.78 -18.65
N GLY A 70 -10.18 -1.99 -17.47
CA GLY A 70 -9.60 -0.95 -16.61
C GLY A 70 -8.31 -0.30 -17.15
N GLY A 71 -7.64 -0.98 -18.08
CA GLY A 71 -6.57 -0.41 -18.89
C GLY A 71 -5.15 -0.54 -18.33
N ILE A 72 -4.97 -1.13 -17.14
CA ILE A 72 -3.66 -1.53 -16.63
C ILE A 72 -3.51 -3.06 -16.70
N ASP A 73 -2.42 -3.50 -17.30
CA ASP A 73 -2.05 -4.91 -17.46
C ASP A 73 -0.93 -5.26 -16.46
N LEU A 74 -1.26 -6.10 -15.49
CA LEU A 74 -0.36 -6.53 -14.42
C LEU A 74 0.85 -7.32 -14.97
N GLU A 75 0.60 -8.25 -15.91
CA GLU A 75 1.66 -9.08 -16.48
C GLU A 75 2.69 -8.23 -17.23
N ARG A 76 2.23 -7.17 -17.91
CA ARG A 76 3.14 -6.23 -18.59
C ARG A 76 3.99 -5.42 -17.63
N LEU A 77 3.42 -4.92 -16.54
CA LEU A 77 4.16 -4.19 -15.51
C LEU A 77 5.21 -5.10 -14.87
N HIS A 78 4.84 -6.32 -14.50
CA HIS A 78 5.79 -7.31 -13.96
C HIS A 78 6.86 -7.73 -14.95
N SER A 79 6.52 -7.93 -16.22
CA SER A 79 7.50 -8.25 -17.27
C SER A 79 8.51 -7.11 -17.50
N ALA A 80 8.10 -5.86 -17.24
CA ALA A 80 8.99 -4.70 -17.21
C ALA A 80 9.65 -4.49 -15.83
N GLY A 81 9.37 -5.36 -14.85
CA GLY A 81 9.94 -5.37 -13.52
C GLY A 81 9.36 -4.35 -12.56
N HIS A 82 8.21 -3.76 -12.84
CA HIS A 82 7.56 -2.75 -11.98
C HIS A 82 6.60 -3.43 -10.98
N PRO A 83 6.86 -3.34 -9.67
CA PRO A 83 5.92 -3.83 -8.67
C PRO A 83 4.60 -3.05 -8.69
N VAL A 84 3.51 -3.71 -8.31
CA VAL A 84 2.15 -3.18 -8.30
C VAL A 84 1.51 -3.32 -6.92
N VAL A 85 1.26 -2.19 -6.26
CA VAL A 85 0.62 -2.12 -4.94
C VAL A 85 -0.74 -1.42 -5.06
N VAL A 86 -1.83 -2.14 -4.84
CA VAL A 86 -3.18 -1.68 -5.23
C VAL A 86 -3.90 -0.96 -4.11
N TRP A 87 -4.56 0.16 -4.40
CA TRP A 87 -5.37 0.91 -3.42
C TRP A 87 -6.80 1.19 -3.92
N THR A 88 -7.73 1.60 -3.08
CA THR A 88 -7.88 1.13 -1.69
C THR A 88 -8.87 -0.03 -1.73
N VAL A 89 -8.51 -1.18 -1.16
CA VAL A 89 -9.32 -2.41 -1.23
C VAL A 89 -9.79 -2.77 0.16
N ASN A 90 -11.10 -2.88 0.35
CA ASN A 90 -11.72 -2.95 1.69
C ASN A 90 -12.65 -4.16 1.89
N ASP A 91 -12.73 -5.05 0.92
CA ASP A 91 -13.54 -6.27 0.99
C ASP A 91 -12.70 -7.51 0.68
N LEU A 92 -12.96 -8.57 1.45
CA LEU A 92 -12.22 -9.83 1.38
C LEU A 92 -12.24 -10.48 -0.03
N PRO A 93 -13.37 -10.54 -0.77
CA PRO A 93 -13.38 -11.12 -2.10
C PRO A 93 -12.45 -10.40 -3.09
N THR A 94 -12.41 -9.07 -3.07
CA THR A 94 -11.52 -8.31 -3.94
C THR A 94 -10.06 -8.49 -3.53
N MET A 95 -9.76 -8.55 -2.22
CA MET A 95 -8.40 -8.85 -1.74
C MET A 95 -7.92 -10.22 -2.25
N GLN A 96 -8.72 -11.26 -2.07
CA GLN A 96 -8.41 -12.62 -2.53
C GLN A 96 -8.17 -12.67 -4.04
N ALA A 97 -9.05 -12.04 -4.83
CA ALA A 97 -8.90 -11.98 -6.28
C ALA A 97 -7.62 -11.23 -6.72
N LEU A 98 -7.18 -10.22 -5.97
CA LEU A 98 -5.93 -9.52 -6.27
C LEU A 98 -4.69 -10.34 -5.88
N LEU A 99 -4.74 -11.06 -4.76
CA LEU A 99 -3.68 -11.99 -4.35
C LEU A 99 -3.52 -13.12 -5.37
N GLU A 100 -4.61 -13.73 -5.83
CA GLU A 100 -4.59 -14.76 -6.89
C GLU A 100 -4.00 -14.25 -8.21
N ARG A 101 -4.17 -12.96 -8.49
CA ARG A 101 -3.59 -12.31 -9.66
C ARG A 101 -2.11 -11.96 -9.48
N GLY A 102 -1.57 -12.08 -8.27
CA GLY A 102 -0.17 -11.88 -7.96
C GLY A 102 0.24 -10.42 -7.79
N VAL A 103 -0.66 -9.53 -7.34
CA VAL A 103 -0.23 -8.15 -6.99
C VAL A 103 0.82 -8.18 -5.87
N ASP A 104 1.76 -7.23 -5.90
CA ASP A 104 2.86 -7.18 -4.93
C ASP A 104 2.44 -6.59 -3.57
N GLY A 105 1.31 -5.89 -3.53
CA GLY A 105 0.78 -5.33 -2.30
C GLY A 105 -0.66 -4.81 -2.40
N ILE A 106 -1.27 -4.57 -1.24
CA ILE A 106 -2.61 -3.98 -1.11
C ILE A 106 -2.59 -2.92 -0.01
N ILE A 107 -3.20 -1.77 -0.30
CA ILE A 107 -3.47 -0.68 0.63
C ILE A 107 -4.95 -0.76 1.05
N SER A 108 -5.21 -0.88 2.36
CA SER A 108 -6.55 -1.18 2.89
C SER A 108 -6.92 -0.32 4.10
N ASP A 109 -8.15 0.18 4.16
CA ASP A 109 -8.73 0.77 5.37
C ASP A 109 -9.03 -0.30 6.44
N GLN A 110 -9.10 -1.57 6.03
CA GLN A 110 -9.45 -2.78 6.79
C GLN A 110 -8.24 -3.73 6.91
N PRO A 111 -7.25 -3.42 7.78
CA PRO A 111 -6.07 -4.27 7.95
C PRO A 111 -6.40 -5.63 8.58
N ASP A 112 -7.51 -5.72 9.31
CA ASP A 112 -8.07 -6.97 9.84
C ASP A 112 -8.47 -7.95 8.71
N LEU A 113 -9.21 -7.47 7.71
CA LEU A 113 -9.58 -8.27 6.55
C LEU A 113 -8.38 -8.57 5.64
N LEU A 114 -7.45 -7.61 5.51
CA LEU A 114 -6.24 -7.84 4.71
C LEU A 114 -5.35 -8.93 5.34
N MET A 115 -5.17 -8.90 6.66
CA MET A 115 -4.43 -9.96 7.35
C MET A 115 -5.14 -11.31 7.27
N GLN A 116 -6.48 -11.32 7.28
CA GLN A 116 -7.25 -12.54 7.00
C GLN A 116 -6.95 -13.06 5.60
N ALA A 117 -7.05 -12.21 4.57
CA ALA A 117 -6.76 -12.59 3.19
C ALA A 117 -5.35 -13.19 3.03
N VAL A 118 -4.35 -12.56 3.67
CA VAL A 118 -2.95 -13.01 3.67
C VAL A 118 -2.79 -14.38 4.36
N ARG A 119 -3.46 -14.60 5.51
CA ARG A 119 -3.41 -15.88 6.23
C ARG A 119 -4.10 -17.01 5.49
N ASP A 120 -5.17 -16.70 4.77
CA ASP A 120 -5.98 -17.67 4.03
C ASP A 120 -5.40 -17.97 2.64
N PHE A 121 -4.42 -17.20 2.18
CA PHE A 121 -3.86 -17.35 0.84
C PHE A 121 -2.90 -18.55 0.73
N ASP A 122 -3.22 -19.44 -0.21
CA ASP A 122 -2.43 -20.61 -0.62
C ASP A 122 -2.06 -20.41 -2.11
N ALA A 123 -0.88 -19.87 -2.35
CA ALA A 123 -0.39 -19.53 -3.68
C ALA A 123 -0.02 -20.77 -4.50
N ASN A 124 0.42 -21.83 -3.82
CA ASN A 124 0.94 -23.05 -4.45
C ASN A 124 -0.13 -24.15 -4.62
N GLY A 125 -1.27 -24.02 -3.95
CA GLY A 125 -2.42 -24.92 -4.04
C GLY A 125 -2.21 -26.26 -3.32
N ASP A 126 -1.30 -26.34 -2.35
CA ASP A 126 -0.99 -27.57 -1.61
C ASP A 126 -1.98 -27.85 -0.46
N GLY A 127 -2.92 -26.92 -0.20
CA GLY A 127 -3.90 -26.99 0.87
C GLY A 127 -3.42 -26.41 2.20
N THR A 128 -2.23 -25.80 2.26
CA THR A 128 -1.66 -25.14 3.43
C THR A 128 -1.56 -23.63 3.19
N PRO A 129 -2.43 -22.82 3.82
CA PRO A 129 -2.44 -21.39 3.57
C PRO A 129 -1.34 -20.67 4.37
N GLY A 130 -1.12 -19.38 4.05
CA GLY A 130 -0.10 -18.54 4.68
C GLY A 130 1.17 -18.42 3.85
N ASP A 131 1.09 -18.59 2.54
CA ASP A 131 2.25 -18.57 1.62
C ASP A 131 2.96 -17.20 1.56
N LEU A 132 2.36 -16.14 2.09
CA LEU A 132 2.96 -14.81 2.19
C LEU A 132 3.58 -14.54 3.57
N LEU A 133 3.53 -15.51 4.48
CA LEU A 133 4.06 -15.38 5.84
C LEU A 133 5.46 -15.98 5.97
N ASP A 134 6.27 -15.39 6.85
CA ASP A 134 7.55 -15.93 7.28
C ASP A 134 7.38 -16.98 8.39
N ALA A 135 8.50 -17.54 8.86
CA ALA A 135 8.50 -18.56 9.91
C ALA A 135 7.94 -18.07 11.27
N ASP A 136 7.87 -16.76 11.49
CA ASP A 136 7.30 -16.15 12.69
C ASP A 136 5.79 -15.85 12.52
N GLY A 137 5.20 -16.19 11.37
CA GLY A 137 3.82 -15.88 11.02
C GLY A 137 3.58 -14.41 10.69
N LEU A 138 4.65 -13.65 10.38
CA LEU A 138 4.60 -12.26 9.94
C LEU A 138 4.59 -12.19 8.42
N ILE A 139 4.03 -11.13 7.86
CA ILE A 139 4.07 -10.91 6.41
C ILE A 139 5.53 -10.78 5.95
N ASP A 140 5.96 -11.67 5.06
CA ASP A 140 7.30 -11.63 4.47
C ASP A 140 7.39 -10.43 3.53
N PRO A 141 8.17 -9.37 3.86
CA PRO A 141 8.25 -8.16 3.05
C PRO A 141 8.88 -8.40 1.67
N LYS A 142 9.44 -9.59 1.41
CA LYS A 142 9.90 -9.99 0.07
C LYS A 142 8.80 -10.58 -0.80
N ARG A 143 7.68 -10.98 -0.20
CA ARG A 143 6.57 -11.65 -0.89
C ARG A 143 5.37 -10.73 -1.05
N PHE A 144 5.10 -9.88 -0.06
CA PHE A 144 3.90 -9.05 -0.09
C PHE A 144 4.03 -7.78 0.77
N ASP A 145 3.47 -6.68 0.27
CA ASP A 145 3.37 -5.39 0.95
C ASP A 145 1.92 -5.09 1.36
N ALA A 146 1.60 -5.36 2.63
CA ALA A 146 0.30 -5.07 3.21
C ALA A 146 0.35 -3.73 3.93
N GLN A 147 -0.33 -2.74 3.33
CA GLN A 147 -0.32 -1.38 3.83
C GLN A 147 -1.62 -1.04 4.56
N GLY A 148 -1.49 -0.58 5.80
CA GLY A 148 -2.59 0.02 6.53
C GLY A 148 -2.85 1.45 6.03
N HIS A 149 -3.94 1.65 5.28
CA HIS A 149 -4.32 2.96 4.72
C HIS A 149 -4.68 3.93 5.84
N ARG A 150 -3.92 5.02 5.94
CA ARG A 150 -4.00 6.00 7.04
C ARG A 150 -3.95 5.33 8.41
N GLY A 151 -3.17 4.25 8.50
CA GLY A 151 -3.21 3.26 9.58
C GLY A 151 -4.32 2.23 9.37
N ALA A 152 -5.45 2.40 10.04
CA ALA A 152 -6.57 1.45 10.02
C ALA A 152 -7.89 2.21 9.95
N ARG A 153 -8.07 3.02 8.90
CA ARG A 153 -9.12 4.04 8.81
C ARG A 153 -10.54 3.53 9.09
N ASN A 154 -10.90 2.30 8.74
CA ASN A 154 -12.24 1.80 9.05
C ASN A 154 -12.37 1.25 10.49
N LEU A 155 -11.26 1.05 11.21
CA LEU A 155 -11.25 0.58 12.61
C LEU A 155 -11.08 1.73 13.62
N ARG A 156 -10.30 2.76 13.26
CA ARG A 156 -10.01 3.96 14.08
C ARG A 156 -10.00 5.22 13.22
N PRO A 157 -10.24 6.42 13.79
CA PRO A 157 -10.09 7.70 13.09
C PRO A 157 -8.76 7.79 12.31
N GLU A 158 -8.86 8.09 11.02
CA GLU A 158 -7.74 8.04 10.06
C GLU A 158 -6.55 8.93 10.44
N ASN A 159 -5.32 8.52 10.07
CA ASN A 159 -4.11 9.32 10.21
C ASN A 159 -3.78 9.74 11.66
N THR A 160 -4.24 8.97 12.65
CA THR A 160 -4.00 9.21 14.09
C THR A 160 -3.08 8.15 14.68
N LEU A 161 -2.43 8.42 15.82
CA LEU A 161 -1.61 7.41 16.49
C LEU A 161 -2.43 6.12 16.80
N PRO A 162 -3.69 6.21 17.28
CA PRO A 162 -4.58 5.06 17.39
C PRO A 162 -4.80 4.25 16.11
N SER A 163 -4.92 4.88 14.93
CA SER A 163 -5.09 4.13 13.69
C SER A 163 -3.82 3.42 13.26
N PHE A 164 -2.65 4.01 13.51
CA PHE A 164 -1.37 3.34 13.28
C PHE A 164 -1.12 2.20 14.26
N GLU A 165 -1.53 2.34 15.53
CA GLU A 165 -1.52 1.22 16.49
C GLU A 165 -2.36 0.06 15.96
N ALA A 166 -3.62 0.32 15.58
CA ALA A 166 -4.49 -0.72 15.03
C ALA A 166 -3.90 -1.42 13.78
N ALA A 167 -3.18 -0.70 12.91
CA ALA A 167 -2.50 -1.33 11.78
C ALA A 167 -1.37 -2.29 12.21
N LEU A 168 -0.59 -1.90 13.22
CA LEU A 168 0.46 -2.75 13.81
C LEU A 168 -0.16 -3.98 14.51
N ASP A 169 -1.28 -3.80 15.22
CA ASP A 169 -2.04 -4.88 15.88
C ASP A 169 -2.50 -5.95 14.89
N HIS A 170 -2.80 -5.53 13.66
CA HIS A 170 -3.23 -6.41 12.57
C HIS A 170 -2.08 -6.88 11.66
N GLY A 171 -0.83 -6.63 12.04
CA GLY A 171 0.33 -7.22 11.36
C GLY A 171 0.70 -6.59 10.02
N MET A 172 0.18 -5.38 9.72
CA MET A 172 0.60 -4.64 8.53
C MET A 172 2.10 -4.38 8.57
N ASN A 173 2.78 -4.59 7.44
CA ASN A 173 4.22 -4.40 7.33
C ASN A 173 4.59 -3.02 6.74
N THR A 174 3.59 -2.24 6.32
CA THR A 174 3.73 -0.84 5.93
C THR A 174 2.60 0.00 6.52
N LEU A 175 2.94 1.16 7.09
CA LEU A 175 1.97 2.19 7.46
C LEU A 175 1.87 3.19 6.31
N GLU A 176 0.70 3.27 5.69
CA GLU A 176 0.40 4.29 4.69
C GLU A 176 -0.17 5.52 5.40
N LEU A 177 0.25 6.71 4.97
CA LEU A 177 -0.20 7.97 5.54
C LEU A 177 -0.09 9.13 4.57
N ASP A 178 -0.88 10.16 4.85
CA ASP A 178 -0.94 11.38 4.04
C ASP A 178 -0.24 12.54 4.73
N THR A 179 0.45 13.41 3.99
CA THR A 179 1.07 14.62 4.56
C THR A 179 0.60 15.90 3.92
N VAL A 180 0.51 16.95 4.74
CA VAL A 180 0.34 18.36 4.34
C VAL A 180 1.28 19.24 5.18
N LEU A 181 1.48 20.49 4.78
CA LEU A 181 2.31 21.44 5.53
C LEU A 181 1.48 22.39 6.40
N THR A 182 1.96 22.62 7.61
CA THR A 182 1.55 23.71 8.50
C THR A 182 2.15 25.06 8.08
N ALA A 183 1.71 26.15 8.71
CA ALA A 183 2.23 27.51 8.48
C ALA A 183 3.74 27.65 8.77
N ASP A 184 4.25 26.86 9.72
CA ASP A 184 5.67 26.75 10.08
C ASP A 184 6.44 25.70 9.27
N GLY A 185 5.84 25.18 8.18
CA GLY A 185 6.50 24.32 7.21
C GLY A 185 6.77 22.90 7.69
N VAL A 186 6.05 22.43 8.73
CA VAL A 186 6.21 21.09 9.28
C VAL A 186 5.23 20.13 8.59
N PRO A 187 5.70 18.96 8.10
CA PRO A 187 4.82 17.91 7.61
C PRO A 187 3.98 17.32 8.75
N VAL A 188 2.67 17.52 8.66
CA VAL A 188 1.68 16.90 9.53
C VAL A 188 0.85 15.89 8.76
N VAL A 189 0.33 14.90 9.48
CA VAL A 189 -0.29 13.71 8.93
C VAL A 189 -1.79 13.93 8.83
N SER A 190 -2.27 14.22 7.63
CA SER A 190 -3.66 14.53 7.32
C SER A 190 -3.92 14.30 5.84
N HIS A 191 -5.06 13.69 5.53
CA HIS A 191 -5.49 13.49 4.16
C HIS A 191 -5.86 14.79 3.45
N ASP A 192 -6.50 15.68 4.20
CA ASP A 192 -7.04 16.93 3.68
C ASP A 192 -6.18 18.11 4.11
N LEU A 193 -6.18 19.17 3.30
CA LEU A 193 -5.48 20.42 3.61
C LEU A 193 -6.17 21.24 4.71
N ASP A 194 -7.45 20.93 4.95
CA ASP A 194 -8.28 21.59 5.94
C ASP A 194 -8.81 20.56 6.94
N LEU A 195 -8.98 20.98 8.20
CA LEU A 195 -9.68 20.21 9.21
C LEU A 195 -11.18 20.33 8.98
N PHE A 196 -11.86 19.22 8.72
CA PHE A 196 -13.30 19.21 8.48
C PHE A 196 -14.10 18.92 9.77
N PRO A 197 -15.29 19.53 9.96
CA PRO A 197 -16.20 19.22 11.07
C PRO A 197 -16.59 17.74 11.20
N THR A 198 -16.61 17.02 10.08
CA THR A 198 -16.90 15.58 10.03
C THR A 198 -15.78 14.72 10.60
N LYS A 199 -14.57 15.26 10.73
CA LYS A 199 -13.36 14.54 11.22
C LYS A 199 -12.86 15.06 12.55
N CYS A 200 -13.00 16.37 12.79
CA CYS A 200 -12.36 17.03 13.91
C CYS A 200 -13.32 17.91 14.71
N ARG A 201 -12.91 18.20 15.94
CA ARG A 201 -13.55 19.10 16.90
C ARG A 201 -12.48 19.99 17.54
N HIS A 202 -12.91 21.01 18.26
CA HIS A 202 -12.02 21.75 19.14
C HIS A 202 -11.55 20.86 20.31
N ALA A 203 -10.37 21.18 20.84
CA ALA A 203 -9.78 20.46 21.97
C ALA A 203 -10.65 20.50 23.24
N ASP A 204 -11.44 21.57 23.42
CA ASP A 204 -12.42 21.71 24.51
C ASP A 204 -13.68 20.84 24.34
N GLY A 205 -13.79 20.11 23.22
CA GLY A 205 -14.92 19.24 22.89
C GLY A 205 -15.97 19.88 22.00
N SER A 206 -15.95 21.20 21.79
CA SER A 206 -16.93 21.89 20.96
C SER A 206 -16.78 21.54 19.46
N PRO A 207 -17.89 21.47 18.70
CA PRO A 207 -17.82 21.11 17.29
C PRO A 207 -17.18 22.22 16.45
N LEU A 208 -16.49 21.84 15.37
CA LEU A 208 -16.14 22.80 14.32
C LEU A 208 -17.41 23.16 13.54
N THR A 209 -17.58 24.43 13.22
CA THR A 209 -18.72 24.91 12.42
C THR A 209 -18.38 25.10 10.93
N ALA A 210 -17.09 25.15 10.60
CA ALA A 210 -16.57 25.26 9.24
C ALA A 210 -15.17 24.62 9.14
N PRO A 211 -14.69 24.29 7.92
CA PRO A 211 -13.33 23.81 7.73
C PRO A 211 -12.28 24.84 8.17
N VAL A 212 -11.16 24.36 8.72
CA VAL A 212 -10.03 25.20 9.16
C VAL A 212 -8.76 24.79 8.43
N SER A 213 -8.13 25.74 7.72
CA SER A 213 -6.97 25.42 6.90
C SER A 213 -5.71 25.18 7.72
N ILE A 214 -5.10 24.00 7.54
CA ILE A 214 -3.90 23.57 8.28
C ILE A 214 -2.71 24.47 7.94
N ALA A 215 -2.61 24.94 6.69
CA ALA A 215 -1.56 25.85 6.24
C ALA A 215 -1.56 27.21 6.95
N THR A 216 -2.60 27.54 7.72
CA THR A 216 -2.70 28.79 8.51
C THR A 216 -2.33 28.61 9.98
N LEU A 217 -2.02 27.38 10.41
CA LEU A 217 -1.73 27.01 11.79
C LEU A 217 -0.29 26.54 11.92
N THR A 218 0.40 26.93 12.98
CA THR A 218 1.64 26.25 13.40
C THR A 218 1.30 24.89 14.02
N VAL A 219 2.25 23.95 14.07
CA VAL A 219 2.02 22.64 14.73
C VAL A 219 1.53 22.81 16.15
N ALA A 220 2.16 23.71 16.91
CA ALA A 220 1.78 23.97 18.30
C ALA A 220 0.32 24.41 18.42
N LYS A 221 -0.13 25.34 17.55
CA LYS A 221 -1.53 25.81 17.57
C LYS A 221 -2.49 24.71 17.11
N LEU A 222 -2.12 23.97 16.05
CA LEU A 222 -2.91 22.85 15.53
C LEU A 222 -3.20 21.82 16.62
N GLN A 223 -2.15 21.32 17.28
CA GLN A 223 -2.27 20.25 18.28
C GLN A 223 -2.91 20.73 19.58
N ALA A 224 -2.72 21.99 19.97
CA ALA A 224 -3.37 22.55 21.16
C ALA A 224 -4.86 22.84 20.97
N SER A 225 -5.32 23.03 19.72
CA SER A 225 -6.66 23.56 19.44
C SER A 225 -7.64 22.53 18.91
N PHE A 226 -7.16 21.39 18.37
CA PHE A 226 -8.00 20.46 17.62
C PHE A 226 -7.72 19.00 17.97
N VAL A 227 -8.79 18.20 17.94
CA VAL A 227 -8.75 16.74 18.10
C VAL A 227 -9.58 16.14 16.95
N CYS A 228 -9.02 15.15 16.26
CA CYS A 228 -9.60 14.50 15.09
C CYS A 228 -10.04 13.07 15.41
N ASP A 229 -11.03 12.96 16.30
CA ASP A 229 -11.55 11.70 16.85
C ASP A 229 -12.97 11.37 16.36
N ARG A 230 -13.48 12.04 15.33
CA ARG A 230 -14.84 11.77 14.83
C ARG A 230 -14.87 10.45 14.05
N LEU A 231 -16.01 9.77 14.16
CA LEU A 231 -16.26 8.49 13.52
C LEU A 231 -16.94 8.71 12.16
N LEU A 232 -16.64 7.82 11.21
CA LEU A 232 -17.25 7.77 9.90
C LEU A 232 -18.70 7.28 10.03
N GLU A 233 -19.64 8.06 9.49
CA GLU A 233 -21.07 7.75 9.57
C GLU A 233 -21.44 6.41 8.90
N ASP A 234 -20.70 6.02 7.86
CA ASP A 234 -20.90 4.78 7.12
C ASP A 234 -20.10 3.59 7.68
N ARG A 235 -19.43 3.76 8.83
CA ARG A 235 -18.67 2.70 9.53
C ARG A 235 -19.08 2.61 11.00
N PRO A 236 -20.24 2.00 11.30
CA PRO A 236 -20.77 1.93 12.66
C PRO A 236 -19.87 1.16 13.63
N ASP A 237 -19.01 0.27 13.12
CA ASP A 237 -18.07 -0.52 13.93
C ASP A 237 -16.75 0.22 14.22
N GLN A 238 -16.49 1.37 13.57
CA GLN A 238 -15.33 2.19 13.86
C GLN A 238 -15.46 2.75 15.28
N THR A 239 -14.36 2.78 16.02
CA THR A 239 -14.35 3.30 17.39
C THR A 239 -13.20 4.27 17.63
N ASN A 240 -13.41 5.23 18.53
CA ASN A 240 -12.39 6.12 19.06
C ASN A 240 -12.09 5.81 20.54
N ASP A 241 -12.54 4.66 21.04
CA ASP A 241 -12.29 4.21 22.41
C ASP A 241 -10.78 4.09 22.68
N ARG A 242 -10.30 4.89 23.63
CA ARG A 242 -8.89 4.95 24.03
C ARG A 242 -8.39 3.64 24.63
N ALA A 243 -9.27 2.86 25.26
CA ALA A 243 -8.88 1.56 25.80
C ALA A 243 -8.50 0.55 24.70
N ARG A 244 -8.89 0.83 23.46
CA ARG A 244 -8.55 0.01 22.28
C ARG A 244 -7.27 0.45 21.58
N SER A 245 -6.59 1.47 22.11
CA SER A 245 -5.31 1.98 21.59
C SER A 245 -4.39 2.41 22.76
N PRO A 246 -4.09 1.47 23.70
CA PRO A 246 -3.36 1.78 24.93
C PRO A 246 -1.94 2.31 24.67
N GLU A 247 -1.28 1.87 23.60
CA GLU A 247 0.10 2.27 23.32
C GLU A 247 0.16 3.71 22.76
N ALA A 248 -0.79 4.10 21.91
CA ALA A 248 -0.94 5.47 21.45
C ALA A 248 -1.27 6.43 22.61
N VAL A 249 -2.12 6.00 23.55
CA VAL A 249 -2.42 6.76 24.77
C VAL A 249 -1.18 6.91 25.65
N ALA A 250 -0.43 5.83 25.87
CA ALA A 250 0.77 5.84 26.69
C ALA A 250 1.88 6.71 26.04
N PHE A 251 2.08 6.59 24.73
CA PHE A 251 3.00 7.42 23.96
C PHE A 251 2.63 8.90 24.08
N ALA A 252 1.37 9.24 23.81
CA ALA A 252 0.88 10.62 23.90
C ALA A 252 1.15 11.24 25.28
N ALA A 253 0.84 10.50 26.36
CA ALA A 253 1.12 10.95 27.72
C ALA A 253 2.63 11.14 27.98
N ARG A 254 3.46 10.19 27.54
CA ARG A 254 4.91 10.20 27.77
C ARG A 254 5.62 11.35 27.05
N VAL A 255 5.19 11.68 25.82
CA VAL A 255 5.77 12.76 25.02
C VAL A 255 5.04 14.10 25.18
N GLY A 256 4.05 14.17 26.07
CA GLY A 256 3.33 15.41 26.41
C GLY A 256 2.39 15.92 25.31
N LEU A 257 1.82 15.02 24.49
CA LEU A 257 0.75 15.38 23.56
C LEU A 257 -0.56 15.63 24.31
N PRO A 258 -1.34 16.66 23.92
CA PRO A 258 -2.59 16.98 24.62
C PRO A 258 -3.67 15.91 24.42
N ASP A 259 -3.61 15.15 23.33
CA ASP A 259 -4.56 14.09 22.99
C ASP A 259 -3.91 13.04 22.07
N PRO A 260 -4.19 11.73 22.17
CA PRO A 260 -3.74 10.74 21.18
C PRO A 260 -4.36 10.93 19.78
N TYR A 261 -5.49 11.63 19.67
CA TYR A 261 -6.18 11.93 18.40
C TYR A 261 -5.86 13.34 17.87
N ILE A 262 -4.75 13.95 18.28
CA ILE A 262 -4.22 15.14 17.57
C ILE A 262 -3.90 14.80 16.11
N VAL A 263 -3.68 15.83 15.29
CA VAL A 263 -3.03 15.67 13.97
C VAL A 263 -1.52 15.51 14.21
N PRO A 264 -0.93 14.31 14.04
CA PRO A 264 0.48 14.10 14.38
C PRO A 264 1.39 14.70 13.32
N THR A 265 2.60 15.09 13.71
CA THR A 265 3.68 15.35 12.74
C THR A 265 4.19 14.03 12.17
N LEU A 266 4.78 14.06 10.98
CA LEU A 266 5.44 12.87 10.41
C LEU A 266 6.51 12.30 11.35
N SER A 267 7.27 13.19 12.01
CA SER A 267 8.28 12.79 13.00
C SER A 267 7.67 12.11 14.24
N GLN A 268 6.47 12.51 14.66
CA GLN A 268 5.77 11.88 15.78
C GLN A 268 5.28 10.47 15.42
N VAL A 269 4.85 10.24 14.17
CA VAL A 269 4.49 8.89 13.69
C VAL A 269 5.72 7.97 13.69
N PHE A 270 6.86 8.45 13.19
CA PHE A 270 8.12 7.69 13.23
C PHE A 270 8.57 7.38 14.67
N ALA A 271 8.50 8.36 15.56
CA ALA A 271 8.82 8.17 16.97
C ALA A 271 7.87 7.19 17.65
N PHE A 272 6.58 7.23 17.33
CA PHE A 272 5.59 6.28 17.84
C PHE A 272 5.91 4.85 17.41
N ALA A 273 6.14 4.63 16.11
CA ALA A 273 6.52 3.30 15.61
C ALA A 273 7.83 2.79 16.22
N ALA A 274 8.83 3.66 16.42
CA ALA A 274 10.08 3.29 17.08
C ALA A 274 9.88 2.92 18.57
N ASP A 275 8.95 3.57 19.26
CA ASP A 275 8.61 3.25 20.66
C ASP A 275 8.05 1.84 20.82
N GLN A 276 7.25 1.39 19.84
CA GLN A 276 6.69 0.03 19.83
C GLN A 276 7.75 -1.05 19.64
N ALA A 277 8.99 -0.69 19.28
CA ALA A 277 10.10 -1.61 19.06
C ALA A 277 11.08 -1.68 20.25
N ASP A 278 10.86 -0.90 21.32
CA ASP A 278 11.77 -0.82 22.44
C ASP A 278 11.75 -2.08 23.32
N ALA A 279 12.79 -2.25 24.16
CA ALA A 279 12.94 -3.44 25.00
C ALA A 279 11.83 -3.58 26.05
N ALA A 280 11.25 -2.48 26.52
CA ALA A 280 10.19 -2.50 27.52
C ALA A 280 8.86 -2.94 26.90
N HIS A 281 8.57 -2.51 25.68
CA HIS A 281 7.42 -2.95 24.90
C HIS A 281 7.59 -4.40 24.45
N GLU A 282 8.76 -4.79 23.94
CA GLU A 282 9.05 -6.17 23.54
C GLU A 282 8.81 -7.18 24.66
N ALA A 283 9.11 -6.82 25.92
CA ALA A 283 8.84 -7.69 27.06
C ALA A 283 7.34 -7.93 27.29
N ARG A 284 6.45 -7.03 26.84
CA ARG A 284 4.99 -7.13 26.96
C ARG A 284 4.35 -7.75 25.71
N ASP A 285 4.78 -7.31 24.52
CA ASP A 285 4.30 -7.79 23.23
C ASP A 285 5.47 -8.02 22.25
N PRO A 286 6.09 -9.22 22.29
CA PRO A 286 7.23 -9.54 21.43
C PRO A 286 6.88 -9.54 19.93
N LEU A 287 5.63 -9.85 19.57
CA LEU A 287 5.22 -9.93 18.17
C LEU A 287 5.14 -8.52 17.57
N ARG A 288 4.50 -7.60 18.29
CA ARG A 288 4.39 -6.20 17.87
C ARG A 288 5.75 -5.52 17.80
N ALA A 289 6.65 -5.78 18.74
CA ALA A 289 8.01 -5.28 18.66
C ALA A 289 8.76 -5.77 17.40
N ARG A 290 8.55 -7.03 16.97
CA ARG A 290 9.12 -7.53 15.71
C ARG A 290 8.52 -6.84 14.49
N ILE A 291 7.21 -6.61 14.46
CA ILE A 291 6.53 -5.86 13.40
C ILE A 291 7.09 -4.43 13.34
N ALA A 292 7.08 -3.71 14.47
CA ALA A 292 7.56 -2.34 14.57
C ALA A 292 9.04 -2.17 14.13
N ARG A 293 9.91 -3.14 14.42
CA ARG A 293 11.31 -3.14 13.95
C ARG A 293 11.45 -3.25 12.43
N ARG A 294 10.48 -3.87 11.76
CA ARG A 294 10.48 -4.09 10.30
C ARG A 294 9.54 -3.14 9.55
N ILE A 295 8.66 -2.42 10.25
CA ILE A 295 7.61 -1.57 9.66
C ILE A 295 8.17 -0.58 8.63
N ARG A 296 7.56 -0.51 7.45
CA ARG A 296 7.85 0.52 6.45
C ARG A 296 6.81 1.63 6.52
N PHE A 297 7.04 2.69 5.78
CA PHE A 297 6.14 3.82 5.65
C PHE A 297 5.93 4.15 4.18
N ASN A 298 4.69 4.46 3.80
CA ASN A 298 4.38 4.97 2.48
C ASN A 298 3.71 6.34 2.66
N VAL A 299 4.44 7.40 2.33
CA VAL A 299 4.11 8.79 2.70
C VAL A 299 3.59 9.54 1.49
N GLU A 300 2.30 9.86 1.46
CA GLU A 300 1.69 10.62 0.37
C GLU A 300 1.93 12.13 0.52
N LEU A 301 2.35 12.77 -0.58
CA LEU A 301 2.30 14.22 -0.74
C LEU A 301 0.92 14.64 -1.27
N LYS A 302 0.15 15.37 -0.46
CA LYS A 302 -1.18 15.87 -0.85
C LYS A 302 -1.15 17.20 -1.59
N ARG A 303 -2.09 17.36 -2.51
CA ARG A 303 -2.36 18.59 -3.28
C ARG A 303 -3.78 19.08 -3.07
N THR A 304 -3.99 20.39 -3.23
CA THR A 304 -5.31 21.02 -3.11
C THR A 304 -6.30 20.57 -4.18
N SER A 305 -5.80 20.31 -5.39
CA SER A 305 -6.60 19.84 -6.52
C SER A 305 -5.72 19.19 -7.58
N GLU A 306 -6.32 18.50 -8.56
CA GLU A 306 -5.58 17.89 -9.67
C GLU A 306 -4.81 18.90 -10.54
N LYS A 307 -5.22 20.17 -10.51
CA LYS A 307 -4.61 21.27 -11.27
C LYS A 307 -3.55 22.03 -10.49
N THR A 308 -3.39 21.73 -9.20
CA THR A 308 -2.48 22.45 -8.30
C THR A 308 -1.23 21.62 -8.09
N ASP A 309 -0.11 22.18 -8.50
CA ASP A 309 1.21 21.60 -8.30
C ASP A 309 1.52 21.51 -6.82
N ILE A 310 2.12 20.39 -6.41
CA ILE A 310 2.72 20.30 -5.08
C ILE A 310 4.01 21.11 -5.09
N ALA A 311 4.12 22.07 -4.17
CA ALA A 311 5.33 22.87 -4.03
C ALA A 311 6.51 21.96 -3.66
N PRO A 312 7.69 22.10 -4.30
CA PRO A 312 8.88 21.30 -3.95
C PRO A 312 9.24 21.34 -2.46
N ALA A 313 8.92 22.43 -1.78
CA ALA A 313 9.11 22.59 -0.34
C ALA A 313 8.41 21.51 0.51
N HIS A 314 7.29 20.94 0.03
CA HIS A 314 6.59 19.85 0.72
C HIS A 314 7.39 18.55 0.63
N GLY A 315 7.80 18.15 -0.57
CA GLY A 315 8.70 17.02 -0.77
C GLY A 315 10.00 17.18 0.01
N ASP A 316 10.60 18.37 0.00
CA ASP A 316 11.82 18.67 0.76
C ASP A 316 11.61 18.54 2.28
N ALA A 317 10.47 18.98 2.80
CA ALA A 317 10.17 18.89 4.23
C ALA A 317 9.97 17.43 4.66
N VAL A 318 9.24 16.64 3.87
CA VAL A 318 9.08 15.20 4.10
C VAL A 318 10.42 14.47 4.05
N ALA A 319 11.22 14.72 3.01
CA ALA A 319 12.54 14.12 2.85
C ALA A 319 13.47 14.43 4.04
N ARG A 320 13.52 15.68 4.51
CA ARG A 320 14.31 16.06 5.69
C ARG A 320 13.90 15.27 6.94
N VAL A 321 12.61 15.03 7.15
CA VAL A 321 12.12 14.24 8.30
C VAL A 321 12.54 12.78 8.16
N ILE A 322 12.42 12.19 6.97
CA ILE A 322 12.82 10.80 6.68
C ILE A 322 14.33 10.61 6.90
N GLN A 323 15.14 11.50 6.31
CA GLN A 323 16.60 11.48 6.43
C GLN A 323 17.03 11.67 7.89
N GLY A 324 16.44 12.66 8.58
CA GLY A 324 16.75 12.96 9.98
C GLY A 324 16.40 11.82 10.94
N ALA A 325 15.38 11.02 10.61
CA ALA A 325 15.02 9.82 11.36
C ALA A 325 15.84 8.57 10.98
N GLY A 326 16.70 8.65 9.95
CA GLY A 326 17.45 7.50 9.44
C GLY A 326 16.57 6.43 8.77
N LEU A 327 15.41 6.83 8.24
CA LEU A 327 14.38 5.91 7.73
C LEU A 327 14.33 5.81 6.20
N VAL A 328 15.33 6.34 5.47
CA VAL A 328 15.40 6.34 3.99
C VAL A 328 15.07 4.97 3.38
N GLN A 329 15.63 3.88 3.91
CA GLN A 329 15.42 2.53 3.37
C GLN A 329 14.07 1.89 3.77
N ARG A 330 13.31 2.55 4.64
CA ARG A 330 12.02 2.11 5.19
C ARG A 330 10.89 3.06 4.83
N THR A 331 11.11 4.02 3.94
CA THR A 331 10.08 5.00 3.58
C THR A 331 10.04 5.23 2.08
N ASP A 332 8.85 5.02 1.53
CA ASP A 332 8.49 5.36 0.17
C ASP A 332 7.74 6.71 0.17
N VAL A 333 7.94 7.53 -0.87
CA VAL A 333 7.21 8.78 -1.07
C VAL A 333 6.28 8.64 -2.25
N GLN A 334 4.97 8.79 -2.03
CA GLN A 334 3.96 8.59 -3.07
C GLN A 334 3.21 9.87 -3.41
N SER A 335 2.70 9.97 -4.64
CA SER A 335 1.77 11.04 -5.02
C SER A 335 0.98 10.72 -6.29
N PHE A 336 -0.18 11.36 -6.43
CA PHE A 336 -0.89 11.47 -7.71
C PHE A 336 -0.30 12.55 -8.62
N ASP A 337 0.51 13.49 -8.10
CA ASP A 337 1.20 14.49 -8.92
C ASP A 337 2.53 13.93 -9.41
N LEU A 338 2.56 13.53 -10.68
CA LEU A 338 3.73 12.96 -11.33
C LEU A 338 4.95 13.91 -11.31
N ARG A 339 4.73 15.22 -11.30
CA ARG A 339 5.81 16.21 -11.20
C ARG A 339 6.36 16.28 -9.80
N ALA A 340 5.54 16.04 -8.77
CA ALA A 340 6.01 15.93 -7.39
C ALA A 340 6.88 14.67 -7.22
N VAL A 341 6.45 13.53 -7.80
CA VAL A 341 7.27 12.30 -7.85
C VAL A 341 8.61 12.59 -8.51
N ARG A 342 8.61 13.19 -9.70
CA ARG A 342 9.84 13.57 -10.43
C ARG A 342 10.72 14.52 -9.61
N SER A 343 10.12 15.54 -8.99
CA SER A 343 10.84 16.49 -8.14
C SER A 343 11.48 15.83 -6.92
N VAL A 344 10.86 14.78 -6.34
CA VAL A 344 11.48 14.02 -5.25
C VAL A 344 12.67 13.23 -5.76
N GLN A 345 12.55 12.53 -6.90
CA GLN A 345 13.66 11.78 -7.50
C GLN A 345 14.88 12.65 -7.80
N ASP A 346 14.65 13.86 -8.33
CA ASP A 346 15.75 14.78 -8.68
C ASP A 346 16.44 15.39 -7.45
N ARG A 347 15.68 15.66 -6.38
CA ARG A 347 16.16 16.42 -5.22
C ARG A 347 16.60 15.53 -4.05
N HIS A 348 16.02 14.35 -3.93
CA HIS A 348 16.23 13.35 -2.87
C HIS A 348 16.35 11.95 -3.48
N PRO A 349 17.38 11.73 -4.32
CA PRO A 349 17.53 10.53 -5.17
C PRO A 349 17.63 9.20 -4.41
N GLU A 350 17.90 9.24 -3.11
CA GLU A 350 17.95 8.08 -2.22
C GLU A 350 16.56 7.59 -1.76
N LEU A 351 15.52 8.40 -1.91
CA LEU A 351 14.15 8.02 -1.55
C LEU A 351 13.50 7.28 -2.71
N ARG A 352 12.95 6.10 -2.41
CA ARG A 352 12.09 5.39 -3.34
C ARG A 352 10.77 6.12 -3.48
N THR A 353 10.24 6.18 -4.70
CA THR A 353 8.96 6.84 -4.98
C THR A 353 7.89 5.85 -5.43
N ALA A 354 6.62 6.21 -5.25
CA ALA A 354 5.50 5.44 -5.75
C ALA A 354 4.48 6.31 -6.50
N VAL A 355 3.84 5.71 -7.51
CA VAL A 355 3.04 6.44 -8.49
C VAL A 355 1.57 6.09 -8.32
N LEU A 356 0.79 7.01 -7.75
CA LEU A 356 -0.65 6.78 -7.53
C LEU A 356 -1.43 7.05 -8.84
N LEU A 357 -2.17 6.05 -9.31
CA LEU A 357 -2.94 6.12 -10.56
C LEU A 357 -4.42 5.91 -10.29
N ARG A 358 -5.23 6.94 -10.55
CA ARG A 358 -6.70 6.87 -10.53
C ARG A 358 -7.29 6.58 -11.90
N THR A 359 -6.54 6.87 -12.95
CA THR A 359 -6.88 6.66 -14.35
C THR A 359 -5.70 6.02 -15.05
N ARG A 360 -5.96 5.32 -16.16
CA ARG A 360 -4.90 4.84 -17.04
C ARG A 360 -4.04 6.02 -17.50
N PRO A 361 -2.69 5.93 -17.41
CA PRO A 361 -1.80 6.97 -17.92
C PRO A 361 -2.01 7.25 -19.42
N THR A 362 -1.77 8.49 -19.78
CA THR A 362 -1.81 9.02 -21.15
C THR A 362 -0.41 9.36 -21.65
N ALA A 363 -0.26 9.65 -22.94
CA ALA A 363 1.01 10.15 -23.48
C ALA A 363 1.44 11.49 -22.84
N ALA A 364 0.47 12.33 -22.44
CA ALA A 364 0.75 13.60 -21.77
C ALA A 364 1.34 13.38 -20.36
N ASP A 365 0.90 12.33 -19.66
CA ASP A 365 1.44 11.96 -18.35
C ASP A 365 2.90 11.52 -18.45
N VAL A 366 3.25 10.77 -19.51
CA VAL A 366 4.65 10.38 -19.78
C VAL A 366 5.50 11.62 -20.09
N MET A 367 5.03 12.50 -20.97
CA MET A 367 5.74 13.74 -21.31
C MET A 367 5.90 14.71 -20.14
N ALA A 368 5.07 14.60 -19.09
CA ALA A 368 5.17 15.44 -17.91
C ALA A 368 6.33 15.03 -16.98
N VAL A 369 6.93 13.86 -17.18
CA VAL A 369 8.02 13.32 -16.36
C VAL A 369 9.28 12.93 -17.13
N GLU A 370 9.24 12.93 -18.47
CA GLU A 370 10.43 12.95 -19.32
C GLU A 370 11.24 14.23 -19.09
#